data_AF-A0A1Y1QVE6-F1
#
_entry.id   AF-A0A1Y1QVE6-F1
#
_cell.length_a   1.000
_cell.length_b   1.000
_cell.length_c   1.000
_cell.angle_alpha   90.00
_cell.angle_beta   90.00
_cell.angle_gamma   90.00
#
_symmetry.space_group_name_H-M   'P 1'
#
loop_
_entity.id
_entity.type
_entity.pdbx_description
1 polymer ?
#
loop_
_entity_poly.entity_id
_entity_poly.type
_entity_poly.pdbx_seq_one_letter_code
_entity_poly.pdbx_strand_id
1 'polypeptide(L)'
;MLVDRNGYGLDYHQREKLKSEAWAVLASNASIEARARALLYVVEAHYWRAREDLENCSKAVQRKIHGKRYMPGYALDIDIYTRHWMWANGDRVAEQDAVAYVKEKFGYKPEESKFLKKGKSMYHSVA
;
A
#
# COMPACT_ATOMS: atom_id res chain seq x y z
N MET A 1 0.43 -2.09 -10.92
CA MET A 1 0.19 -0.77 -11.53
C MET A 1 -1.26 -0.68 -11.96
N LEU A 2 -2.04 -0.08 -11.08
CA LEU A 2 -3.40 0.39 -11.28
C LEU A 2 -3.37 1.59 -12.24
N VAL A 3 -3.17 1.31 -13.52
CA VAL A 3 -3.35 2.26 -14.63
C VAL A 3 -4.60 1.85 -15.39
N ASP A 4 -5.37 2.83 -15.90
CA ASP A 4 -6.44 2.51 -16.82
C ASP A 4 -5.86 1.92 -18.13
N ARG A 5 -6.70 1.37 -19.00
CA ARG A 5 -6.25 0.79 -20.28
C ARG A 5 -5.56 1.81 -21.20
N ASN A 6 -5.65 3.10 -20.91
CA ASN A 6 -5.10 4.21 -21.67
C ASN A 6 -3.84 4.82 -21.02
N GLY A 7 -3.35 4.26 -19.91
CA GLY A 7 -2.18 4.74 -19.19
C GLY A 7 -2.42 5.98 -18.31
N TYR A 8 -3.66 6.41 -18.13
CA TYR A 8 -4.01 7.43 -17.15
C TYR A 8 -4.16 6.82 -15.76
N GLY A 9 -3.81 7.60 -14.74
CA GLY A 9 -4.05 7.22 -13.34
C GLY A 9 -5.54 7.01 -13.13
N LEU A 10 -5.90 5.88 -12.50
CA LEU A 10 -7.30 5.58 -12.16
C LEU A 10 -7.89 6.66 -11.24
N ASP A 11 -9.14 7.02 -11.47
CA ASP A 11 -9.86 7.91 -10.56
C ASP A 11 -10.12 7.24 -9.19
N TYR A 12 -10.63 8.01 -8.22
CA TYR A 12 -10.92 7.49 -6.89
C TYR A 12 -11.91 6.31 -6.91
N HIS A 13 -12.99 6.40 -7.67
CA HIS A 13 -14.03 5.38 -7.72
C HIS A 13 -13.53 4.08 -8.35
N GLN A 14 -12.71 4.19 -9.39
CA GLN A 14 -12.06 3.06 -10.04
C GLN A 14 -11.09 2.35 -9.08
N ARG A 15 -10.29 3.10 -8.33
CA ARG A 15 -9.38 2.54 -7.31
C ARG A 15 -10.14 1.82 -6.21
N GLU A 16 -11.24 2.40 -5.71
CA GLU A 16 -12.09 1.76 -4.70
C GLU A 16 -12.79 0.50 -5.23
N LYS A 17 -13.21 0.50 -6.50
CA LYS A 17 -13.77 -0.69 -7.14
C LYS A 17 -12.73 -1.81 -7.23
N LEU A 18 -11.54 -1.54 -7.73
CA LEU A 18 -10.47 -2.54 -7.84
C LEU A 18 -10.00 -3.05 -6.48
N LYS A 19 -9.97 -2.18 -5.46
CA LYS A 19 -9.72 -2.59 -4.09
C LYS A 19 -10.77 -3.59 -3.61
N SER A 20 -12.05 -3.32 -3.88
CA SER A 20 -13.16 -4.20 -3.49
C SER A 20 -13.10 -5.55 -4.22
N GLU A 21 -12.82 -5.54 -5.52
CA GLU A 21 -12.61 -6.76 -6.31
C GLU A 21 -11.39 -7.56 -5.83
N ALA A 22 -10.29 -6.89 -5.49
CA ALA A 22 -9.11 -7.52 -4.94
C ALA A 22 -9.38 -8.16 -3.57
N TRP A 23 -10.13 -7.51 -2.68
CA TRP A 23 -10.59 -8.12 -1.43
C TRP A 23 -11.43 -9.37 -1.67
N ALA A 24 -12.31 -9.35 -2.66
CA ALA A 24 -13.13 -10.51 -3.01
C ALA A 24 -12.28 -11.68 -3.54
N VAL A 25 -11.29 -11.41 -4.40
CA VAL A 25 -10.34 -12.43 -4.88
C VAL A 25 -9.52 -12.98 -3.73
N LEU A 26 -9.01 -12.11 -2.85
CA LEU A 26 -8.22 -12.51 -1.70
C LEU A 26 -8.98 -13.50 -0.79
N ALA A 27 -10.25 -13.21 -0.50
CA ALA A 27 -11.13 -14.04 0.33
C ALA A 27 -11.70 -15.29 -0.40
N SER A 28 -11.43 -15.46 -1.69
CA SER A 28 -11.96 -16.58 -2.49
C SER A 28 -11.08 -17.84 -2.40
N ASN A 29 -11.51 -18.91 -3.07
CA ASN A 29 -10.74 -20.14 -3.27
C ASN A 29 -9.79 -20.08 -4.49
N ALA A 30 -9.49 -18.89 -5.01
CA ALA A 30 -8.52 -18.72 -6.09
C ALA A 30 -7.12 -19.23 -5.70
N SER A 31 -6.25 -19.42 -6.69
CA SER A 31 -4.88 -19.87 -6.45
C SER A 31 -4.13 -18.93 -5.51
N ILE A 32 -3.14 -19.47 -4.79
CA ILE A 32 -2.32 -18.68 -3.85
C ILE A 32 -1.64 -17.50 -4.54
N GLU A 33 -1.21 -17.67 -5.79
CA GLU A 33 -0.61 -16.60 -6.58
C GLU A 33 -1.63 -15.50 -6.91
N ALA A 34 -2.86 -15.86 -7.29
CA ALA A 34 -3.91 -14.89 -7.57
C ALA A 34 -4.29 -14.11 -6.30
N ARG A 35 -4.40 -14.79 -5.16
CA ARG A 35 -4.64 -14.17 -3.86
C ARG A 35 -3.49 -13.26 -3.42
N ALA A 36 -2.24 -13.68 -3.63
CA ALA A 36 -1.06 -12.84 -3.36
C ALA A 36 -1.02 -11.58 -4.23
N ARG A 37 -1.34 -11.70 -5.53
CA ARG A 37 -1.48 -10.52 -6.41
C ARG A 37 -2.63 -9.62 -5.98
N ALA A 38 -3.76 -10.20 -5.54
CA ALA A 38 -4.88 -9.45 -5.01
C ALA A 38 -4.49 -8.68 -3.74
N LEU A 39 -3.71 -9.27 -2.84
CA LEU A 39 -3.15 -8.58 -1.68
C LEU A 39 -2.29 -7.37 -2.12
N LEU A 40 -1.42 -7.53 -3.11
CA LEU A 40 -0.64 -6.40 -3.63
C LEU A 40 -1.51 -5.29 -4.24
N TYR A 41 -2.61 -5.64 -4.90
CA TYR A 41 -3.57 -4.64 -5.39
C TYR A 41 -4.31 -3.90 -4.26
N VAL A 42 -4.65 -4.59 -3.18
CA VAL A 42 -5.19 -3.96 -1.97
C VAL A 42 -4.19 -2.95 -1.40
N VAL A 43 -2.91 -3.33 -1.31
CA VAL A 43 -1.85 -2.42 -0.84
C VAL A 43 -1.69 -1.23 -1.79
N GLU A 44 -1.66 -1.47 -3.10
CA GLU A 44 -1.55 -0.41 -4.12
C GLU A 44 -2.73 0.58 -4.05
N ALA A 45 -3.95 0.11 -3.81
CA ALA A 45 -5.10 0.99 -3.62
C ALA A 45 -4.95 1.87 -2.36
N HIS A 46 -4.48 1.30 -1.25
CA HIS A 46 -4.20 2.07 -0.04
C HIS A 46 -3.03 3.06 -0.22
N TYR A 47 -2.01 2.68 -0.98
CA TYR A 47 -0.88 3.52 -1.34
C TYR A 47 -1.32 4.81 -2.01
N TRP A 48 -2.22 4.73 -2.98
CA TRP A 48 -2.72 5.89 -3.70
C TRP A 48 -3.37 6.91 -2.77
N ARG A 49 -4.22 6.46 -1.85
CA ARG A 49 -4.83 7.34 -0.86
C ARG A 49 -3.79 7.93 0.08
N ALA A 50 -2.88 7.10 0.59
CA ALA A 50 -1.82 7.55 1.50
C ALA A 50 -0.89 8.58 0.84
N ARG A 51 -0.63 8.44 -0.46
CA ARG A 51 0.13 9.40 -1.26
C ARG A 51 -0.59 10.74 -1.38
N GLU A 52 -1.87 10.74 -1.74
CA GLU A 52 -2.68 11.96 -1.86
C GLU A 52 -2.76 12.71 -0.51
N ASP A 53 -3.02 11.99 0.58
CA ASP A 53 -3.06 12.58 1.92
C ASP A 53 -1.70 13.18 2.33
N LEU A 54 -0.60 12.52 1.95
CA LEU A 54 0.75 13.02 2.19
C LEU A 54 1.08 14.27 1.35
N GLU A 55 0.69 14.28 0.07
CA GLU A 55 0.87 15.43 -0.83
C GLU A 55 0.10 16.67 -0.34
N ASN A 56 -1.03 16.48 0.35
CA ASN A 56 -1.81 17.54 0.99
C ASN A 56 -1.20 18.07 2.30
N CYS A 57 -0.23 17.37 2.90
CA CYS A 57 0.45 17.84 4.11
C CYS A 57 1.48 18.93 3.81
N SER A 58 1.90 19.68 4.85
CA SER A 58 2.98 20.66 4.70
C SER A 58 4.31 20.00 4.29
N LYS A 59 5.16 20.72 3.55
CA LYS A 59 6.49 20.21 3.14
C LYS A 59 7.34 19.72 4.31
N ALA A 60 7.18 20.33 5.49
CA ALA A 60 7.87 19.91 6.71
C ALA A 60 7.45 18.49 7.15
N VAL A 61 6.15 18.19 7.11
CA VAL A 61 5.60 16.85 7.41
C VAL A 61 6.03 15.84 6.35
N GLN A 62 5.95 16.20 5.07
CA GLN A 62 6.38 15.32 3.97
C GLN A 62 7.86 14.91 4.13
N ARG A 63 8.74 15.88 4.46
CA ARG A 63 10.17 15.61 4.74
C ARG A 63 10.40 14.70 5.95
N LYS A 64 9.59 14.82 7.01
CA LYS A 64 9.70 13.92 8.17
C LYS A 64 9.39 12.48 7.78
N ILE A 65 8.34 12.27 6.98
CA ILE A 65 7.85 10.94 6.59
C ILE A 65 8.76 10.29 5.54
N HIS A 66 9.20 11.02 4.52
CA HIS A 66 10.12 10.54 3.49
C HIS A 66 11.59 10.46 3.97
N GLY A 67 11.95 11.18 5.03
CA GLY A 67 13.32 11.35 5.48
C GLY A 67 14.15 12.27 4.58
N LYS A 68 15.48 12.25 4.77
CA LYS A 68 16.45 13.16 4.11
C LYS A 68 16.46 13.09 2.58
N ARG A 69 15.82 12.08 1.98
CA ARG A 69 15.74 11.87 0.53
C ARG A 69 14.51 12.51 -0.12
N TYR A 70 13.69 13.26 0.62
CA TYR A 70 12.58 13.99 0.03
C TYR A 70 13.10 14.99 -1.03
N MET A 71 12.94 14.63 -2.30
CA MET A 71 13.13 15.51 -3.44
C MET A 71 11.77 16.09 -3.81
N PRO A 72 11.65 17.42 -4.03
CA PRO A 72 10.43 18.01 -4.57
C PRO A 72 9.99 17.29 -5.85
N GLY A 73 8.73 16.83 -5.88
CA GLY A 73 8.19 16.05 -7.01
C GLY A 73 8.38 14.53 -6.91
N TYR A 74 9.06 14.03 -5.87
CA TYR A 74 9.17 12.59 -5.62
C TYR A 74 7.98 12.08 -4.82
N ALA A 75 7.18 11.20 -5.44
CA ALA A 75 6.03 10.57 -4.80
C ALA A 75 6.48 9.64 -3.66
N LEU A 76 5.55 9.34 -2.75
CA LEU A 76 5.71 8.20 -1.84
C LEU A 76 6.11 6.97 -2.68
N ASP A 77 7.15 6.25 -2.27
CA ASP A 77 7.58 5.06 -2.99
C ASP A 77 6.66 3.89 -2.62
N ILE A 78 6.12 3.20 -3.63
CA ILE A 78 5.16 2.10 -3.43
C ILE A 78 5.81 0.89 -2.75
N ASP A 79 7.09 0.62 -2.98
CA ASP A 79 7.78 -0.52 -2.37
C ASP A 79 8.04 -0.23 -0.89
N ILE A 80 8.49 1.00 -0.57
CA ILE A 80 8.61 1.49 0.81
C ILE A 80 7.25 1.39 1.51
N TYR A 81 6.20 1.91 0.88
CA TYR A 81 4.86 1.85 1.44
C TYR A 81 4.40 0.41 1.66
N THR A 82 4.64 -0.48 0.71
CA THR A 82 4.25 -1.90 0.82
C THR A 82 4.92 -2.56 2.00
N ARG A 83 6.23 -2.34 2.22
CA ARG A 83 6.93 -2.85 3.40
C ARG A 83 6.31 -2.36 4.71
N HIS A 84 6.01 -1.06 4.79
CA HIS A 84 5.39 -0.46 5.98
C HIS A 84 3.95 -0.96 6.19
N TRP A 85 3.16 -1.06 5.14
CA TRP A 85 1.78 -1.51 5.20
C TRP A 85 1.70 -2.97 5.61
N MET A 86 2.56 -3.83 5.06
CA MET A 86 2.64 -5.24 5.44
C MET A 86 3.03 -5.41 6.90
N TRP A 87 3.92 -4.57 7.44
CA TRP A 87 4.20 -4.59 8.88
C TRP A 87 2.99 -4.13 9.69
N ALA A 88 2.32 -3.05 9.27
CA ALA A 88 1.21 -2.45 10.00
C ALA A 88 -0.06 -3.32 10.01
N ASN A 89 -0.33 -4.05 8.91
CA ASN A 89 -1.62 -4.72 8.69
C ASN A 89 -1.51 -6.21 8.40
N GLY A 90 -0.32 -6.75 8.11
CA GLY A 90 -0.15 -8.14 7.68
C GLY A 90 -0.75 -9.16 8.65
N ASP A 91 -0.61 -8.95 9.96
CA ASP A 91 -1.14 -9.85 10.99
C ASP A 91 -2.68 -9.83 11.09
N ARG A 92 -3.34 -8.84 10.46
CA ARG A 92 -4.79 -8.65 10.48
C ARG A 92 -5.49 -9.16 9.22
N VAL A 93 -4.72 -9.50 8.17
CA VAL A 93 -5.26 -10.11 6.96
C VAL A 93 -5.65 -11.56 7.30
N ALA A 94 -6.86 -12.01 7.01
CA ALA A 94 -7.27 -13.37 7.37
C ALA A 94 -6.47 -14.42 6.56
N GLU A 95 -6.10 -14.05 5.33
CA GLU A 95 -5.40 -14.84 4.34
C GLU A 95 -3.88 -14.85 4.58
N GLN A 96 -3.45 -15.43 5.71
CA GLN A 96 -2.05 -15.45 6.12
C GLN A 96 -1.13 -16.20 5.15
N ASP A 97 -1.66 -17.16 4.39
CA ASP A 97 -0.94 -17.85 3.32
C ASP A 97 -0.56 -16.90 2.17
N ALA A 98 -1.48 -16.03 1.75
CA ALA A 98 -1.22 -15.02 0.74
C ALA A 98 -0.17 -14.01 1.24
N VAL A 99 -0.26 -13.61 2.52
CA VAL A 99 0.74 -12.75 3.17
C VAL A 99 2.13 -13.41 3.14
N ALA A 100 2.23 -14.69 3.50
CA ALA A 100 3.49 -15.43 3.48
C ALA A 100 4.06 -15.54 2.06
N TYR A 101 3.21 -15.84 1.07
CA TYR A 101 3.61 -15.92 -0.33
C TYR A 101 4.14 -14.59 -0.86
N VAL A 102 3.52 -13.45 -0.51
CA VAL A 102 4.03 -12.12 -0.86
C VAL A 102 5.42 -11.87 -0.27
N LYS A 103 5.65 -12.23 1.00
CA LYS A 103 6.97 -12.08 1.64
C LYS A 103 8.04 -12.90 0.94
N GLU A 104 7.75 -14.17 0.65
CA GLU A 104 8.72 -15.11 0.10
C GLU A 104 8.98 -14.88 -1.40
N LYS A 105 7.92 -14.82 -2.22
CA LYS A 105 8.04 -14.82 -3.68
C LYS A 105 8.23 -13.43 -4.28
N PHE A 106 7.63 -12.41 -3.67
CA PHE A 106 7.78 -11.02 -4.13
C PHE A 106 8.88 -10.28 -3.36
N GLY A 107 9.50 -10.91 -2.36
CA GLY A 107 10.67 -10.38 -1.65
C GLY A 107 10.37 -9.19 -0.72
N TYR A 108 9.10 -8.92 -0.42
CA TYR A 108 8.75 -7.85 0.51
C TYR A 108 9.07 -8.24 1.95
N LYS A 109 10.05 -7.54 2.54
CA LYS A 109 10.39 -7.65 3.96
C LYS A 109 9.61 -6.58 4.73
N PRO A 110 8.61 -6.94 5.57
CA PRO A 110 7.87 -5.97 6.35
C PRO A 110 8.82 -5.14 7.24
N GLU A 111 8.59 -3.83 7.28
CA GLU A 111 9.45 -2.88 7.98
C GLU A 111 8.59 -1.95 8.83
N GLU A 112 8.96 -1.74 10.09
CA GLU A 112 8.25 -0.79 10.94
C GLU A 112 8.50 0.65 10.48
N SER A 113 7.43 1.42 10.31
CA SER A 113 7.51 2.87 10.16
C SER A 113 7.07 3.58 11.42
N LYS A 114 7.84 4.60 11.84
CA LYS A 114 7.43 5.52 12.91
C LYS A 114 6.13 6.25 12.60
N PHE A 115 5.78 6.38 11.31
CA PHE A 115 4.68 7.20 10.81
C PHE A 115 3.45 6.37 10.36
N LEU A 116 3.58 5.04 10.22
CA LEU A 116 2.47 4.14 9.88
C LEU A 116 2.30 3.08 10.98
N LYS A 117 1.35 3.31 11.88
CA LYS A 117 1.11 2.46 13.05
C LYS A 117 0.29 1.21 12.71
N LYS A 118 0.37 0.19 13.57
CA LYS A 118 -0.42 -1.04 13.45
C LYS A 118 -1.91 -0.74 13.21
N GLY A 119 -2.50 -1.40 12.22
CA GLY A 119 -3.90 -1.23 11.85
C GLY A 119 -4.24 0.05 11.08
N LYS A 120 -3.25 0.83 10.67
CA LYS A 120 -3.43 2.04 9.85
C LYS A 120 -2.92 1.79 8.44
N SER A 121 -3.52 2.51 7.49
CA SER A 121 -3.12 2.55 6.07
C SER A 121 -2.63 3.93 5.63
N MET A 122 -2.77 4.96 6.47
CA MET A 122 -2.34 6.32 6.19
C MET A 122 -1.21 6.73 7.12
N TYR A 123 -0.24 7.48 6.59
CA TYR A 123 0.80 8.07 7.42
C TYR A 123 0.24 9.23 8.24
N HIS A 124 0.67 9.30 9.49
CA HIS A 124 0.39 10.44 10.36
C HIS A 124 1.70 11.00 10.88
N SER A 125 1.83 12.33 10.88
CA SER A 125 2.91 12.97 11.61
C SER A 125 2.68 12.72 13.10
N VAL A 126 3.61 12.03 13.75
CA VAL A 126 3.69 12.04 15.21
C VAL A 126 3.99 13.48 15.64
N ALA A 127 3.15 14.02 16.52
CA ALA A 127 3.35 15.31 17.17
C ALA A 127 4.66 15.30 17.96
#